data_AF-A0A358XQ45-F1
#
_entry.id   AF-A0A358XQ45-F1
#
_cell.length_a   1.000
_cell.length_b   1.000
_cell.length_c   1.000
_cell.angle_alpha   90.00
_cell.angle_beta   90.00
_cell.angle_gamma   90.00
#
_symmetry.space_group_name_H-M   'P 1'
#
loop_
_entity.id
_entity.type
_entity.pdbx_description
1 polymer ?
#
loop_
_entity_poly.entity_id
_entity_poly.type
_entity_poly.pdbx_seq_one_letter_code
_entity_poly.pdbx_strand_id
1 'polypeptide(L)' 'MQFKEIIGHKDIKEHLVRTVQENRVSHAQLFLGPEGSGSLALAYAYAQFLNCENRQLTDS' A
#
# COMPACT_ATOMS: atom_id res chain seq x y z
N MET A 1 -10.02 -3.37 0.57
CA MET A 1 -9.01 -4.06 -0.24
C MET A 1 -7.69 -3.97 0.49
N GLN A 2 -7.20 -5.09 0.99
CA GLN A 2 -5.96 -5.16 1.75
C GLN A 2 -4.78 -5.49 0.84
N PHE A 3 -3.56 -5.18 1.27
CA PHE A 3 -2.38 -5.48 0.48
C PHE A 3 -2.20 -6.98 0.24
N LYS A 4 -2.57 -7.84 1.20
CA LYS A 4 -2.55 -9.31 1.06
C LYS A 4 -3.39 -9.86 -0.10
N GLU A 5 -4.41 -9.11 -0.53
CA GLU A 5 -5.31 -9.52 -1.62
C GLU A 5 -4.74 -9.20 -3.01
N ILE A 6 -3.68 -8.37 -3.07
CA ILE A 6 -3.01 -7.99 -4.31
C ILE A 6 -1.93 -9.02 -4.62
N ILE A 7 -1.92 -9.60 -5.81
CA ILE A 7 -0.88 -10.56 -6.20
C ILE A 7 0.38 -9.80 -6.65
N GLY A 8 1.56 -10.21 -6.19
CA GLY A 8 2.84 -9.59 -6.56
C GLY A 8 3.16 -8.29 -5.83
N HIS A 9 3.99 -7.44 -6.45
CA HIS A 9 4.44 -6.13 -5.93
C HIS A 9 5.07 -6.17 -4.53
N LYS A 10 5.74 -7.28 -4.17
CA LYS A 10 6.25 -7.53 -2.81
C LYS A 10 7.13 -6.39 -2.29
N ASP A 11 8.13 -5.98 -3.07
CA ASP A 11 9.08 -4.94 -2.66
C ASP A 11 8.41 -3.58 -2.45
N ILE A 12 7.42 -3.25 -3.29
CA ILE A 12 6.69 -1.99 -3.19
C ILE A 12 5.79 -2.00 -1.94
N LYS A 13 5.09 -3.10 -1.67
CA LYS A 13 4.27 -3.24 -0.45
C LYS A 13 5.12 -3.12 0.80
N GLU A 14 6.25 -3.83 0.87
CA GLU A 14 7.17 -3.76 1.99
C GLU A 14 7.69 -2.33 2.19
N HIS A 15 8.05 -1.64 1.10
CA HIS A 15 8.47 -0.24 1.16
C HIS A 15 7.37 0.66 1.73
N LEU A 16 6.15 0.58 1.20
CA LEU A 16 5.01 1.40 1.64
C LEU A 16 4.69 1.16 3.11
N VAL A 17 4.59 -0.09 3.53
CA VAL A 17 4.33 -0.45 4.93
C VAL A 17 5.42 0.08 5.85
N ARG A 18 6.68 -0.06 5.46
CA ARG A 18 7.81 0.49 6.21
C ARG A 18 7.72 2.02 6.37
N THR A 19 7.34 2.75 5.32
CA THR A 19 7.22 4.22 5.42
C THR A 19 6.17 4.65 6.45
N VAL A 20 5.08 3.88 6.59
CA VAL A 20 4.03 4.12 7.60
C VAL A 20 4.53 3.77 9.00
N GLN A 21 5.20 2.63 9.16
CA GLN A 21 5.78 2.21 10.45
C GLN A 21 6.82 3.21 10.97
N GLU A 22 7.62 3.77 10.07
CA GLU A 22 8.64 4.75 10.39
C GLU A 22 8.07 6.18 10.54
N ASN A 23 6.75 6.34 10.36
CA ASN A 23 6.06 7.63 10.35
C ASN A 23 6.67 8.63 9.34
N ARG A 24 7.14 8.13 8.19
CA ARG A 24 7.76 8.88 7.09
C ARG A 24 6.95 8.75 5.81
N VAL A 25 5.66 9.08 5.90
CA VAL A 25 4.74 9.03 4.76
C VAL A 25 4.90 10.29 3.91
N SER A 26 5.18 10.11 2.62
CA SER A 26 5.24 11.21 1.66
C SER A 26 3.87 11.87 1.48
N HIS A 27 3.84 13.20 1.39
CA HIS A 27 2.60 13.97 1.17
C HIS A 27 1.93 13.66 -0.19
N ALA A 28 2.69 13.15 -1.15
CA ALA A 28 2.20 12.75 -2.46
C ALA A 28 2.90 11.46 -2.91
N GLN A 29 2.12 10.55 -3.50
CA GLN A 29 2.61 9.27 -3.99
C GLN A 29 1.94 8.96 -5.33
N LEU A 30 2.74 8.78 -6.38
CA LEU A 30 2.25 8.48 -7.72
C LEU A 30 2.33 6.97 -7.98
N PHE A 31 1.17 6.34 -8.20
CA PHE A 31 1.07 4.95 -8.60
C PHE A 31 0.86 4.88 -10.11
N LEU A 32 1.92 4.55 -10.86
CA LEU A 32 1.90 4.49 -12.31
C LEU A 32 2.16 3.05 -12.78
N GLY A 33 1.36 2.58 -13.72
CA GLY A 33 1.52 1.28 -14.35
C GLY A 33 0.54 1.11 -15.53
N PRO A 34 0.78 0.11 -16.40
CA PRO A 34 -0.14 -0.19 -17.48
C PRO A 34 -1.49 -0.68 -16.94
N GLU A 35 -2.50 -0.70 -17.81
CA GLU A 35 -3.80 -1.27 -17.47
C GLU A 35 -3.65 -2.73 -16.99
N GLY A 36 -4.38 -3.11 -15.95
CA GLY A 36 -4.29 -4.44 -15.33
C GLY A 36 -3.10 -4.66 -14.40
N SER A 37 -2.16 -3.71 -14.26
CA SER A 37 -1.00 -3.85 -13.36
C SER A 37 -1.33 -3.81 -11.86
N GLY A 38 -2.56 -3.45 -11.50
CA GLY A 38 -2.99 -3.34 -10.11
C GLY A 38 -2.59 -2.03 -9.41
N SER A 39 -2.15 -0.99 -10.14
CA SER A 39 -1.79 0.31 -9.55
C SER A 39 -2.92 0.93 -8.72
N LEU A 40 -4.16 0.88 -9.21
CA LEU A 40 -5.34 1.38 -8.48
C LEU A 40 -5.58 0.57 -7.20
N ALA A 41 -5.49 -0.76 -7.28
CA ALA A 41 -5.64 -1.65 -6.13
C ALA A 41 -4.59 -1.33 -5.05
N LEU A 42 -3.34 -1.12 -5.46
CA LEU A 42 -2.23 -0.80 -4.57
C LEU A 42 -2.41 0.57 -3.91
N ALA A 43 -2.81 1.59 -4.68
CA ALA A 43 -3.10 2.92 -4.15
C ALA A 43 -4.25 2.88 -3.13
N TYR A 44 -5.32 2.14 -3.44
CA TYR A 44 -6.47 1.99 -2.56
C TYR A 44 -6.11 1.24 -1.27
N ALA A 45 -5.39 0.13 -1.37
CA ALA A 45 -4.94 -0.64 -0.21
C ALA A 45 -4.01 0.19 0.69
N TYR A 46 -3.12 0.98 0.11
CA TYR A 46 -2.27 1.88 0.87
C TYR A 46 -3.07 2.99 1.56
N ALA A 47 -4.02 3.63 0.88
CA ALA A 47 -4.91 4.62 1.48
C ALA A 47 -5.74 4.03 2.63
N GLN A 48 -6.24 2.80 2.47
CA GLN A 48 -6.94 2.08 3.54
C GLN A 48 -5.99 1.82 4.72
N PHE A 49 -4.77 1.33 4.45
CA PHE A 49 -3.78 1.06 5.49
C PHE A 49 -3.39 2.33 6.26
N LEU A 50 -3.26 3.47 5.57
CA LEU A 50 -2.95 4.77 6.17
C LEU A 50 -4.05 5.28 7.12
N ASN A 51 -5.31 5.05 6.79
CA ASN A 51 -6.46 5.60 7.53
C ASN A 51 -7.09 4.62 8.52
N CYS A 52 -6.70 3.34 8.52
CA CYS A 52 -7.22 2.36 9.45
C CYS A 52 -6.67 2.59 10.87
N GLU A 53 -7.55 2.86 11.84
CA GLU A 53 -7.17 3.07 13.25
C GLU A 53 -6.71 1.77 13.93
N ASN A 54 -7.22 0.62 13.47
CA ASN A 54 -6.88 -0.71 13.98
C ASN A 54 -6.15 -1.55 12.91
N ARG A 55 -5.13 -0.97 12.28
CA ARG A 55 -4.35 -1.66 11.25
C ARG A 55 -3.50 -2.77 11.88
N GLN A 56 -3.51 -3.96 11.29
CA GLN A 56 -2.65 -5.06 11.70
C GLN A 56 -1.52 -5.23 10.69
N LEU A 57 -0.35 -5.69 11.16
CA LEU A 57 0.78 -6.02 10.26
C LEU A 57 0.38 -7.07 9.20
N THR A 58 -0.56 -7.94 9.54
CA THR A 58 -1.09 -8.99 8.65
C THR A 58 -2.08 -8.52 7.59
N ASP A 59 -2.46 -7.24 7.61
CA ASP A 59 -3.27 -6.61 6.54
C ASP A 59 -2.40 -6.13 5.36
N SER A 60 -1.06 -6.28 5.50
CA SER A 60 0.00 -5.97 4.53
C SER A 60 0.21 -7.07 3.49
#